data_AF-A0A8K0CQY4-F1
#
_entry.id   AF-A0A8K0CQY4-F1
#
_cell.length_a   1.000
_cell.length_b   1.000
_cell.length_c   1.000
_cell.angle_alpha   90.00
_cell.angle_beta   90.00
_cell.angle_gamma   90.00
#
_symmetry.space_group_name_H-M   'P 1'
#
loop_
_entity.id
_entity.type
_entity.pdbx_description
1 polymer ?
#
loop_
_entity_poly.entity_id
_entity_poly.type
_entity_poly.pdbx_seq_one_letter_code
_entity_poly.pdbx_strand_id
1 'polypeptide(L)'
;RDALILEPSHVANCVSKGKSEHFDCRNHIRVIQSIGDGTRLYLCGTNAHNPKDWIIYSNLTHLNRNTFVPGIGSGIAKCPYDPADNSTAIWVEKGNPGDLPGLYSGTNAEFSKADTVIFRTDLYNLTTGRKEYSFKRTLKYDSKWLDSENTCDANPEVVLEY
;
A
#
# COMPACT_ATOMS: atom_id res chain seq x y z
N ARG A 1 0.92 -26.60 2.32
CA ARG A 1 1.73 -25.98 1.23
C ARG A 1 1.87 -24.55 1.71
N ASP A 2 3.00 -24.25 2.35
CA ASP A 2 3.06 -23.17 3.35
C ASP A 2 3.62 -21.88 2.74
N ALA A 3 3.27 -21.63 1.48
CA ALA A 3 3.77 -20.51 0.70
C ALA A 3 2.68 -19.99 -0.23
N LEU A 4 2.57 -18.67 -0.31
CA LEU A 4 1.73 -17.95 -1.26
C LEU A 4 2.61 -17.35 -2.35
N ILE A 5 2.22 -17.55 -3.61
CA ILE A 5 2.94 -17.00 -4.77
C ILE A 5 2.12 -15.87 -5.37
N LEU A 6 2.67 -14.65 -5.35
CA LEU A 6 2.06 -13.44 -5.90
C LEU A 6 2.86 -12.97 -7.12
N GLU A 7 2.53 -13.53 -8.29
CA GLU A 7 3.25 -13.24 -9.53
C GLU A 7 3.10 -11.76 -9.97
N PRO A 8 4.19 -11.12 -10.43
CA PRO A 8 4.13 -9.77 -10.98
C PRO A 8 3.34 -9.76 -12.29
N SER A 9 2.50 -8.74 -12.45
CA SER A 9 1.59 -8.62 -13.60
C SER A 9 2.10 -7.70 -14.72
N HIS A 10 3.13 -6.89 -14.47
CA HIS A 10 3.56 -5.81 -15.37
C HIS A 10 5.04 -5.92 -15.81
N VAL A 11 5.58 -7.14 -15.83
CA VAL A 11 7.01 -7.40 -16.11
C VAL A 11 7.46 -6.78 -17.43
N ALA A 12 6.76 -7.02 -18.54
CA ALA A 12 7.14 -6.49 -19.84
C ALA A 12 7.17 -4.95 -19.89
N ASN A 13 6.19 -4.29 -19.26
CA ASN A 13 6.17 -2.82 -19.18
C ASN A 13 7.33 -2.29 -18.33
N CYS A 14 7.59 -2.93 -17.19
CA CYS A 14 8.71 -2.59 -16.31
C CYS A 14 10.07 -2.73 -17.04
N VAL A 15 10.29 -3.85 -17.74
CA VAL A 15 11.52 -4.08 -18.51
C VAL A 15 11.66 -3.08 -19.65
N SER A 16 10.57 -2.75 -20.36
CA SER A 16 10.58 -1.74 -21.43
C SER A 16 10.99 -0.34 -20.97
N LYS A 17 10.85 -0.05 -19.65
CA LYS A 17 11.32 1.19 -19.01
C LYS A 17 12.77 1.12 -18.52
N GLY A 18 13.52 0.07 -18.91
CA GLY A 18 14.95 -0.08 -18.61
C GLY A 18 15.27 -0.68 -17.24
N LYS A 19 14.30 -1.30 -16.57
CA LYS A 19 14.48 -1.93 -15.25
C LYS A 19 14.88 -3.42 -15.38
N SER A 20 15.58 -3.93 -14.37
CA SER A 20 16.06 -5.33 -14.36
C SER A 20 14.91 -6.33 -14.26
N GLU A 21 14.82 -7.26 -15.22
CA GLU A 21 13.83 -8.34 -15.19
C GLU A 21 14.00 -9.28 -13.97
N HIS A 22 15.25 -9.49 -13.56
CA HIS A 22 15.58 -10.45 -12.50
C HIS A 22 15.36 -9.90 -11.10
N PHE A 23 15.41 -8.57 -10.93
CA PHE A 23 15.27 -7.93 -9.63
C PHE A 23 14.11 -6.92 -9.61
N ASP A 24 14.22 -5.80 -10.32
CA ASP A 24 13.25 -4.70 -10.27
C ASP A 24 11.84 -5.11 -10.69
N CYS A 25 11.73 -5.90 -11.77
CA CYS A 25 10.47 -6.32 -12.36
C CYS A 25 9.88 -7.59 -11.73
N ARG A 26 10.19 -7.81 -10.44
CA ARG A 26 9.56 -8.83 -9.59
C ARG A 26 8.57 -8.18 -8.63
N ASN A 27 7.81 -9.02 -7.93
CA ASN A 27 6.92 -8.54 -6.88
C ASN A 27 7.62 -8.65 -5.53
N HIS A 28 8.07 -7.52 -4.99
CA HIS A 28 8.67 -7.44 -3.67
C HIS A 28 7.60 -7.02 -2.66
N ILE A 29 7.28 -7.88 -1.70
CA ILE A 29 6.32 -7.56 -0.64
C ILE A 29 6.95 -6.55 0.31
N ARG A 30 6.24 -5.44 0.55
CA ARG A 30 6.73 -4.29 1.33
C ARG A 30 5.89 -4.03 2.58
N VAL A 31 4.62 -4.44 2.56
CA VAL A 31 3.70 -4.25 3.68
C VAL A 31 3.04 -5.58 3.97
N ILE A 32 3.05 -5.95 5.25
CA ILE A 32 2.27 -7.05 5.81
C ILE A 32 1.65 -6.53 7.11
N GLN A 33 0.33 -6.52 7.21
CA GLN A 33 -0.39 -6.06 8.39
C GLN A 33 -1.48 -7.07 8.75
N SER A 34 -1.59 -7.39 10.05
CA SER A 34 -2.72 -8.13 10.59
C SER A 34 -3.94 -7.22 10.63
N ILE A 35 -5.09 -7.69 10.16
CA ILE A 35 -6.32 -6.90 10.12
C ILE A 35 -7.48 -7.64 10.82
N GLY A 36 -8.45 -6.88 11.33
CA GLY A 36 -9.59 -7.38 12.08
C GLY A 36 -9.16 -8.15 13.33
N ASP A 37 -9.57 -9.41 13.40
CA ASP A 37 -9.24 -10.37 14.47
C ASP A 37 -7.94 -11.16 14.22
N GLY A 38 -7.18 -10.81 13.17
CA GLY A 38 -5.96 -11.51 12.77
C GLY A 38 -6.18 -12.76 11.92
N THR A 39 -7.42 -13.05 11.52
CA THR A 39 -7.72 -14.11 10.54
C THR A 39 -7.32 -13.74 9.12
N ARG A 40 -7.07 -12.45 8.86
CA ARG A 40 -6.69 -11.92 7.55
C ARG A 40 -5.43 -11.07 7.64
N LEU A 41 -4.71 -11.02 6.52
CA LEU A 41 -3.54 -10.18 6.33
C LEU A 41 -3.79 -9.22 5.16
N TYR A 42 -3.47 -7.95 5.38
CA TYR A 42 -3.28 -6.98 4.32
C TYR A 42 -1.84 -7.07 3.80
N LEU A 43 -1.68 -7.19 2.49
CA LEU A 43 -0.38 -7.26 1.82
C LEU A 43 -0.29 -6.17 0.75
N CYS A 44 0.88 -5.54 0.60
CA CYS A 44 1.17 -4.67 -0.54
C CYS A 44 2.58 -4.95 -1.06
N GLY A 45 2.75 -5.00 -2.38
CA GLY A 45 4.03 -5.25 -3.03
C GLY A 45 4.24 -4.42 -4.29
N THR A 46 5.51 -4.30 -4.69
CA THR A 46 5.95 -3.45 -5.81
C THR A 46 5.38 -3.90 -7.16
N ASN A 47 5.06 -5.19 -7.31
CA ASN A 47 4.43 -5.80 -8.48
C ASN A 47 5.02 -5.31 -9.82
N ALA A 48 6.36 -5.40 -9.93
CA ALA A 48 7.13 -4.94 -11.09
C ALA A 48 6.90 -3.45 -11.41
N HIS A 49 7.21 -2.56 -10.46
CA HIS A 49 6.99 -1.13 -10.60
C HIS A 49 5.54 -0.77 -10.98
N ASN A 50 4.58 -1.52 -10.43
CA ASN A 50 3.16 -1.22 -10.51
C ASN A 50 2.47 -1.68 -9.23
N PRO A 51 2.63 -0.94 -8.11
CA PRO A 51 2.23 -1.38 -6.79
C PRO A 51 0.82 -1.96 -6.73
N LYS A 52 0.68 -3.08 -6.03
CA LYS A 52 -0.60 -3.79 -5.88
C LYS A 52 -0.74 -4.29 -4.47
N ASP A 53 -1.98 -4.28 -3.98
CA ASP A 53 -2.34 -4.79 -2.68
C ASP A 53 -3.40 -5.89 -2.73
N TRP A 54 -3.43 -6.67 -1.65
CA TRP A 54 -4.28 -7.85 -1.49
C TRP A 54 -4.72 -7.98 -0.03
N ILE A 55 -5.83 -8.68 0.15
CA ILE A 55 -6.17 -9.28 1.44
C ILE A 55 -6.20 -10.79 1.25
N ILE A 56 -5.61 -11.50 2.19
CA ILE A 56 -5.54 -12.97 2.23
C ILE A 56 -5.90 -13.47 3.62
N TYR A 57 -6.12 -14.77 3.77
CA TYR A 57 -6.18 -15.40 5.08
C TYR A 57 -4.79 -15.55 5.70
N SER A 58 -4.72 -15.54 7.03
CA SER A 58 -3.46 -15.69 7.78
C SER A 58 -2.75 -17.03 7.57
N ASN A 59 -3.44 -18.03 7.05
CA ASN A 59 -2.87 -19.31 6.61
C ASN A 59 -2.26 -19.28 5.19
N LEU A 60 -2.02 -18.07 4.64
CA LEU A 60 -1.42 -17.85 3.31
C LEU A 60 -2.26 -18.37 2.13
N THR A 61 -3.59 -18.29 2.25
CA THR A 61 -4.51 -18.61 1.16
C THR A 61 -5.29 -17.39 0.68
N HIS A 62 -5.59 -17.34 -0.62
CA HIS A 62 -6.39 -16.25 -1.19
C HIS A 62 -7.81 -16.27 -0.61
N LEU A 63 -8.41 -15.08 -0.50
CA LEU A 63 -9.85 -14.98 -0.31
C LEU A 63 -10.60 -15.66 -1.46
N ASN A 64 -11.85 -16.06 -1.19
CA ASN A 64 -12.71 -16.61 -2.22
C ASN A 64 -12.85 -15.62 -3.39
N ARG A 65 -12.89 -16.12 -4.64
CA ARG A 65 -12.98 -15.27 -5.84
C ARG A 65 -14.19 -14.33 -5.85
N ASN A 66 -15.25 -14.67 -5.12
CA ASN A 66 -16.47 -13.87 -5.01
C ASN A 66 -16.40 -12.86 -3.85
N THR A 67 -15.31 -12.83 -3.08
CA THR A 67 -15.11 -11.87 -2.00
C THR A 67 -14.45 -10.62 -2.57
N PHE A 68 -15.25 -9.57 -2.77
CA PHE A 68 -14.75 -8.24 -3.07
C PHE A 68 -14.47 -7.48 -1.78
N VAL A 69 -13.27 -6.90 -1.66
CA VAL A 69 -12.97 -5.95 -0.58
C VAL A 69 -12.78 -4.56 -1.19
N PRO A 70 -13.64 -3.58 -0.85
CA PRO A 70 -13.53 -2.21 -1.37
C PRO A 70 -12.14 -1.61 -1.10
N GLY A 71 -11.64 -0.83 -2.05
CA GLY A 71 -10.36 -0.14 -1.91
C GLY A 71 -9.12 -1.01 -2.10
N ILE A 72 -9.25 -2.32 -2.33
CA ILE A 72 -8.15 -3.26 -2.58
C ILE A 72 -7.95 -3.51 -4.08
N GLY A 73 -6.70 -3.62 -4.52
CA GLY A 73 -6.28 -3.95 -5.88
C GLY A 73 -5.27 -2.97 -6.47
N SER A 74 -5.09 -1.79 -5.89
CA SER A 74 -4.09 -0.78 -6.27
C SER A 74 -3.23 -0.45 -5.06
N GLY A 75 -1.91 -0.62 -5.18
CA GLY A 75 -0.94 -0.32 -4.13
C GLY A 75 -0.35 1.09 -4.22
N ILE A 76 -0.80 1.92 -5.16
CA ILE A 76 -0.27 3.28 -5.36
C ILE A 76 -0.45 4.09 -4.07
N ALA A 77 0.61 4.75 -3.63
CA ALA A 77 0.72 5.46 -2.35
C ALA A 77 0.60 4.58 -1.08
N LYS A 78 0.34 3.27 -1.21
CA LYS A 78 0.25 2.31 -0.10
C LYS A 78 1.56 1.54 0.11
N CYS A 79 2.29 1.28 -0.98
CA CYS A 79 3.63 0.70 -0.98
C CYS A 79 4.41 1.18 -2.23
N PRO A 80 5.75 1.07 -2.24
CA PRO A 80 6.57 1.73 -3.25
C PRO A 80 6.54 1.02 -4.60
N TYR A 81 6.87 1.78 -5.65
CA TYR A 81 7.16 1.25 -6.98
C TYR A 81 8.49 0.50 -7.03
N ASP A 82 9.53 1.07 -6.43
CA ASP A 82 10.90 0.58 -6.50
C ASP A 82 11.23 -0.30 -5.29
N PRO A 83 11.81 -1.51 -5.48
CA PRO A 83 12.23 -2.35 -4.36
C PRO A 83 13.40 -1.78 -3.54
N ALA A 84 14.12 -0.78 -4.02
CA ALA A 84 15.15 -0.11 -3.21
C ALA A 84 14.59 1.02 -2.34
N ASP A 85 13.32 1.40 -2.49
CA ASP A 85 12.74 2.49 -1.71
C ASP A 85 12.47 2.04 -0.27
N ASN A 86 12.85 2.92 0.66
CA ASN A 86 12.44 2.80 2.05
C ASN A 86 11.03 3.36 2.19
N SER A 87 10.14 2.58 2.81
CA SER A 87 8.74 2.94 3.00
C SER A 87 8.23 2.38 4.31
N THR A 88 7.23 3.04 4.89
CA THR A 88 6.54 2.58 6.09
C THR A 88 5.03 2.50 5.85
N ALA A 89 4.35 1.58 6.52
CA ALA A 89 2.90 1.53 6.52
C ALA A 89 2.37 0.84 7.77
N ILE A 90 1.21 1.29 8.25
CA ILE A 90 0.51 0.73 9.40
C ILE A 90 -1.00 0.67 9.12
N TRP A 91 -1.62 -0.43 9.51
CA TRP A 91 -3.07 -0.60 9.42
C TRP A 91 -3.72 -0.23 10.75
N VAL A 92 -4.69 0.67 10.69
CA VAL A 92 -5.36 1.22 11.88
C VAL A 92 -6.81 0.78 11.88
N GLU A 93 -7.19 0.02 12.90
CA GLU A 93 -8.56 -0.51 13.03
C GLU A 93 -9.55 0.47 13.65
N LYS A 94 -9.09 1.35 14.56
CA LYS A 94 -9.97 2.23 15.37
C LYS A 94 -9.34 3.61 15.54
N GLY A 95 -10.15 4.63 15.83
CA GLY A 95 -9.69 6.01 16.02
C GLY A 95 -9.77 6.87 14.75
N ASN A 96 -9.97 6.25 13.59
CA ASN A 96 -10.26 6.96 12.34
C ASN A 96 -11.70 7.53 12.35
N PRO A 97 -12.02 8.50 11.46
CA PRO A 97 -13.39 8.96 11.28
C PRO A 97 -14.38 7.82 11.03
N GLY A 98 -15.45 7.80 11.82
CA GLY A 98 -16.46 6.74 11.79
C GLY A 98 -15.99 5.39 12.35
N ASP A 99 -14.85 5.36 13.05
CA ASP A 99 -14.17 4.14 13.52
C ASP A 99 -13.96 3.11 12.40
N LEU A 100 -13.72 3.59 11.18
CA LEU A 100 -13.49 2.75 10.01
C LEU A 100 -12.01 2.38 9.86
N PRO A 101 -11.68 1.14 9.49
CA PRO A 101 -10.30 0.75 9.32
C PRO A 101 -9.67 1.43 8.10
N GLY A 102 -8.36 1.68 8.16
CA GLY A 102 -7.62 2.31 7.06
C GLY A 102 -6.12 2.08 7.16
N LEU A 103 -5.44 2.14 6.01
CA LEU A 103 -3.99 2.08 5.94
C LEU A 103 -3.42 3.49 5.94
N TYR A 104 -2.42 3.71 6.77
CA TYR A 104 -1.53 4.88 6.77
C TYR A 104 -0.18 4.45 6.20
N SER A 105 0.42 5.25 5.33
CA SER A 105 1.66 4.90 4.64
C SER A 105 2.54 6.13 4.37
N GLY A 106 3.85 5.92 4.38
CA GLY A 106 4.87 6.84 3.90
C GLY A 106 5.65 6.16 2.78
N THR A 107 5.53 6.65 1.55
CA THR A 107 6.15 6.01 0.37
C THR A 107 6.28 6.99 -0.80
N ASN A 108 6.80 6.51 -1.93
CA ASN A 108 6.74 7.23 -3.20
C ASN A 108 5.57 6.75 -4.05
N ALA A 109 4.69 7.68 -4.45
CA ALA A 109 3.47 7.39 -5.19
C ALA A 109 3.67 7.39 -6.72
N GLU A 110 4.87 7.64 -7.22
CA GLU A 110 5.15 7.66 -8.66
C GLU A 110 6.40 6.85 -9.04
N PHE A 111 6.38 6.31 -10.26
CA PHE A 111 7.54 5.62 -10.86
C PHE A 111 8.78 6.52 -10.98
N SER A 112 8.56 7.82 -11.22
CA SER A 112 9.60 8.86 -11.37
C SER A 112 10.35 9.16 -10.08
N LYS A 113 9.84 8.69 -8.94
CA LYS A 113 10.23 9.09 -7.59
C LYS A 113 9.98 10.56 -7.23
N ALA A 114 9.19 11.29 -8.02
CA ALA A 114 8.94 12.71 -7.79
C ALA A 114 7.84 13.01 -6.76
N ASP A 115 7.11 12.00 -6.27
CA ASP A 115 5.95 12.18 -5.39
C ASP A 115 6.07 11.37 -4.09
N THR A 116 6.96 11.80 -3.21
CA THR A 116 7.02 11.29 -1.84
C THR A 116 5.79 11.77 -1.06
N VAL A 117 5.09 10.85 -0.41
CA VAL A 117 3.79 11.12 0.19
C VAL A 117 3.64 10.41 1.54
N ILE A 118 3.03 11.12 2.49
CA ILE A 118 2.35 10.49 3.62
C ILE A 118 0.86 10.43 3.28
N PHE A 119 0.29 9.24 3.35
CA PHE A 119 -1.00 8.90 2.78
C PHE A 119 -1.86 8.12 3.78
N ARG A 120 -3.17 8.37 3.75
CA ARG A 120 -4.18 7.50 4.36
C ARG A 120 -5.17 7.10 3.28
N THR A 121 -5.52 5.82 3.20
CA THR A 121 -6.49 5.31 2.23
C THR A 121 -7.88 5.94 2.37
N ASP A 122 -8.67 5.82 1.30
CA ASP A 122 -10.13 5.96 1.40
C ASP A 122 -10.65 5.03 2.51
N LEU A 123 -11.59 5.51 3.32
CA LEU A 123 -12.21 4.72 4.39
C LEU A 123 -13.55 4.20 3.90
N TYR A 124 -13.70 2.88 3.96
CA TYR A 124 -14.89 2.17 3.50
C TYR A 124 -15.64 1.56 4.66
N ASN A 125 -16.96 1.65 4.61
CA ASN A 125 -17.81 0.78 5.39
C ASN A 125 -17.76 -0.62 4.77
N LEU A 126 -17.03 -1.55 5.40
CA LEU A 126 -16.80 -2.90 4.88
C LEU A 126 -18.07 -3.76 4.81
N THR A 127 -19.13 -3.39 5.54
CA THR A 127 -20.43 -4.07 5.51
C THR A 127 -21.26 -3.63 4.31
N THR A 128 -21.31 -2.34 4.02
CA THR A 128 -22.13 -1.79 2.91
C THR A 128 -21.36 -1.65 1.60
N GLY A 129 -20.02 -1.71 1.66
CA GLY A 129 -19.12 -1.50 0.54
C GLY A 129 -18.94 -0.03 0.14
N ARG A 130 -19.58 0.91 0.86
CA ARG A 130 -19.58 2.34 0.50
C ARG A 130 -18.32 3.03 1.00
N LYS A 131 -17.79 3.95 0.18
CA LYS A 131 -16.77 4.90 0.62
C LYS A 131 -17.43 5.99 1.47
N GLU A 132 -17.01 6.11 2.72
CA GLU A 132 -17.55 7.10 3.67
C GLU A 132 -16.63 8.32 3.77
N TYR A 133 -15.30 8.12 3.69
CA TYR A 133 -14.33 9.21 3.71
C TYR A 133 -13.29 9.05 2.61
N SER A 134 -12.93 10.16 1.97
CA SER A 134 -11.85 10.18 0.99
C SER A 134 -10.47 10.04 1.66
N PHE A 135 -9.51 9.59 0.87
CA PHE A 135 -8.10 9.49 1.22
C PHE A 135 -7.55 10.85 1.70
N LYS A 136 -6.48 10.78 2.48
CA LYS A 136 -5.69 11.94 2.90
C LYS A 136 -4.27 11.81 2.36
N ARG A 137 -3.65 12.93 2.06
CA ARG A 137 -2.26 12.98 1.61
C ARG A 137 -1.62 14.31 1.96
N THR A 138 -0.30 14.32 2.08
CA THR A 138 0.50 15.54 2.12
C THR A 138 0.42 16.32 0.80
N LEU A 139 0.66 17.63 0.87
CA LEU A 139 0.70 18.52 -0.29
C LEU A 139 1.83 18.10 -1.24
N LYS A 140 1.48 17.95 -2.51
CA LYS A 140 2.43 17.54 -3.55
C LYS A 140 3.42 18.68 -3.82
N TYR A 141 4.70 18.35 -3.96
CA TYR A 141 5.78 19.29 -4.28
C TYR A 141 6.03 20.39 -3.24
N ASP A 142 5.58 20.20 -1.99
CA ASP A 142 5.89 21.12 -0.89
C ASP A 142 6.98 20.51 0.00
N SER A 143 8.22 20.98 -0.18
CA SER A 143 9.39 20.50 0.55
C SER A 143 9.36 20.86 2.04
N LYS A 144 8.44 21.73 2.49
CA LYS A 144 8.23 21.99 3.92
C LYS A 144 7.46 20.87 4.61
N TRP A 145 6.71 20.08 3.85
CA TRP A 145 5.96 18.93 4.37
C TRP A 145 6.79 17.64 4.32
N LEU A 146 7.44 17.38 3.19
CA LEU A 146 8.32 16.22 3.01
C LEU A 146 9.51 16.59 2.12
N ASP A 147 10.72 16.38 2.64
CA ASP A 147 11.94 16.36 1.83
C ASP A 147 12.32 14.90 1.50
N SER A 148 12.93 14.72 0.33
CA SER A 148 13.20 13.44 -0.33
C SER A 148 14.02 12.42 0.48
N GLU A 149 14.62 12.83 1.59
CA GLU A 149 15.54 11.99 2.39
C GLU A 149 14.87 11.23 3.55
N ASN A 150 13.73 11.66 4.11
CA ASN A 150 13.29 11.19 5.45
C ASN A 150 11.87 10.59 5.56
N THR A 151 11.34 9.94 4.52
CA THR A 151 9.96 9.38 4.57
C THR A 151 9.75 8.31 5.65
N CYS A 152 10.83 7.69 6.14
CA CYS A 152 10.77 6.61 7.13
C CYS A 152 10.82 7.09 8.59
N ASP A 153 11.22 8.34 8.84
CA ASP A 153 11.32 8.88 10.19
C ASP A 153 10.00 9.53 10.66
N ALA A 154 9.04 9.68 9.75
CA ALA A 154 7.72 10.21 10.07
C ALA A 154 6.73 9.07 10.35
N ASN A 155 6.15 9.05 11.56
CA ASN A 155 4.99 8.19 11.84
C ASN A 155 3.78 8.73 11.03
N PRO A 156 3.25 7.99 10.04
CA PRO A 156 2.23 8.54 9.15
C PRO A 156 0.88 8.77 9.83
N GLU A 157 0.59 8.07 10.95
CA GLU A 157 -0.59 8.37 11.79
C GLU A 157 -0.52 9.78 12.36
N VAL A 158 0.60 10.11 13.02
CA VAL A 158 0.80 11.39 13.70
C VAL A 158 0.71 12.57 12.72
N VAL A 159 1.20 12.41 11.50
CA VAL A 159 1.21 13.50 10.51
C VAL A 159 -0.18 13.81 9.95
N LEU A 160 -1.08 12.82 9.88
CA LEU A 160 -2.41 12.98 9.28
C LEU A 160 -3.52 13.26 10.29
N GLU A 161 -3.21 13.30 11.58
CA GLU A 161 -4.12 13.73 12.65
C GLU A 161 -4.18 15.26 12.81
N TYR A 162 -3.26 16.02 12.18
CA TYR A 162 -3.22 17.50 12.18
C TYR A 162 -3.78 18.13 10.90
#